data_AF-A0A1L5YB99-F1
#
_entry.id   AF-A0A1L5YB99-F1
#
_cell.length_a   1.000
_cell.length_b   1.000
_cell.length_c   1.000
_cell.angle_alpha   90.00
_cell.angle_beta   90.00
_cell.angle_gamma   90.00
#
_symmetry.space_group_name_H-M   'P 1'
#
loop_
_entity.id
_entity.type
_entity.pdbx_description
1 polymer ?
#
loop_
_entity_poly.entity_id
_entity_poly.type
_entity_poly.pdbx_seq_one_letter_code
_entity_poly.pdbx_strand_id
1 'polypeptide(L)'
;MNQTGEIIAMHGWSGDSNGWNYWAEFARYKGWSWQSGERGYGSLPVVTPQWKHKHMRTQGPRVLMVHSFGLYLLPTTVLASAEIIVLLNSFNRFIPSCNYQHLLERKIKRMINDINFCREKDTLITFLIQANLPSSTDMTSLTFIENSISRLGRMRLLEDLHKLAKVTHLPAGFPADASLLIVNTQSDRIVAAPVKKNLVENLANHMSDKLSITHWSLENIGHNLHQTNLLQCIFNWLEIKL
;
A
#
# COMPACT_ATOMS: atom_id res chain seq x y z
N MET A 1 -7.20 -26.74 15.29
CA MET A 1 -7.34 -25.75 14.21
C MET A 1 -6.35 -24.64 14.53
N ASN A 2 -5.39 -24.36 13.65
CA ASN A 2 -4.47 -23.24 13.88
C ASN A 2 -5.31 -21.96 13.99
N GLN A 3 -5.08 -21.16 15.04
CA GLN A 3 -5.80 -19.93 15.26
C GLN A 3 -5.41 -18.91 14.18
N THR A 4 -6.35 -18.63 13.29
CA THR A 4 -6.19 -17.64 12.23
C THR A 4 -6.46 -16.24 12.78
N GLY A 5 -5.64 -15.28 12.35
CA GLY A 5 -5.68 -13.91 12.85
C GLY A 5 -6.66 -12.98 12.14
N GLU A 6 -6.43 -11.69 12.31
CA GLU A 6 -7.14 -10.61 11.62
C GLU A 6 -6.21 -9.89 10.65
N ILE A 7 -6.66 -9.68 9.42
CA ILE A 7 -5.95 -8.93 8.39
C ILE A 7 -6.68 -7.61 8.13
N ILE A 8 -5.95 -6.51 8.27
CA ILE A 8 -6.36 -5.21 7.74
C ILE A 8 -5.52 -4.92 6.49
N ALA A 9 -6.18 -4.62 5.38
CA ALA A 9 -5.53 -4.21 4.15
C ALA A 9 -5.81 -2.75 3.80
N MET A 10 -4.82 -2.03 3.25
CA MET A 10 -4.99 -0.65 2.78
C MET A 10 -4.38 -0.45 1.40
N HIS A 11 -5.19 0.07 0.47
CA HIS A 11 -4.78 0.39 -0.90
C HIS A 11 -3.93 1.67 -0.97
N GLY A 12 -3.20 1.84 -2.08
CA GLY A 12 -2.39 3.02 -2.37
C GLY A 12 -3.20 4.23 -2.89
N TRP A 13 -2.48 5.30 -3.25
CA TRP A 13 -3.06 6.50 -3.84
C TRP A 13 -3.76 6.21 -5.17
N SER A 14 -4.94 6.80 -5.39
CA SER A 14 -5.81 6.56 -6.56
C SER A 14 -6.30 5.12 -6.77
N GLY A 15 -6.02 4.20 -5.85
CA GLY A 15 -6.62 2.85 -5.84
C GLY A 15 -7.92 2.80 -5.04
N ASP A 16 -8.51 1.62 -4.93
CA ASP A 16 -9.68 1.37 -4.09
C ASP A 16 -9.59 0.00 -3.40
N SER A 17 -10.57 -0.27 -2.53
CA SER A 17 -10.67 -1.51 -1.75
C SER A 17 -11.06 -2.73 -2.58
N ASN A 18 -11.58 -2.58 -3.82
CA ASN A 18 -11.92 -3.72 -4.69
C ASN A 18 -10.67 -4.47 -5.15
N GLY A 19 -9.52 -3.80 -5.26
CA GLY A 19 -8.24 -4.45 -5.57
C GLY A 19 -7.86 -5.58 -4.60
N TRP A 20 -8.49 -5.61 -3.41
CA TRP A 20 -8.31 -6.63 -2.40
C TRP A 20 -9.32 -7.77 -2.44
N ASN A 21 -10.34 -7.75 -3.30
CA ASN A 21 -11.45 -8.72 -3.25
C ASN A 21 -10.95 -10.18 -3.34
N TYR A 22 -10.09 -10.48 -4.30
CA TYR A 22 -9.50 -11.80 -4.44
C TYR A 22 -8.64 -12.22 -3.24
N TRP A 23 -7.90 -11.25 -2.65
CA TRP A 23 -7.10 -11.47 -1.45
C TRP A 23 -7.98 -11.79 -0.24
N ALA A 24 -9.08 -11.05 -0.09
CA ALA A 24 -10.04 -11.20 0.99
C ALA A 24 -10.76 -12.56 0.92
N GLU A 25 -11.18 -12.98 -0.27
CA GLU A 25 -11.78 -14.29 -0.50
C GLU A 25 -10.83 -15.42 -0.13
N PHE A 26 -9.58 -15.34 -0.60
CA PHE A 26 -8.55 -16.31 -0.28
C PHE A 26 -8.22 -16.35 1.22
N ALA A 27 -8.12 -15.19 1.87
CA ALA A 27 -7.91 -15.08 3.31
C ALA A 27 -9.01 -15.78 4.09
N ARG A 28 -10.28 -15.52 3.74
CA ARG A 28 -11.44 -16.13 4.39
C ARG A 28 -11.49 -17.65 4.15
N TYR A 29 -11.14 -18.11 2.96
CA TYR A 29 -11.00 -19.53 2.66
C TYR A 29 -9.95 -20.20 3.56
N LYS A 30 -8.84 -19.49 3.85
CA LYS A 30 -7.81 -19.89 4.80
C LYS A 30 -8.18 -19.65 6.28
N GLY A 31 -9.41 -19.20 6.57
CA GLY A 31 -9.92 -18.96 7.92
C GLY A 31 -9.56 -17.60 8.53
N TRP A 32 -8.85 -16.72 7.82
CA TRP A 32 -8.52 -15.39 8.32
C TRP A 32 -9.72 -14.46 8.27
N SER A 33 -9.83 -13.59 9.28
CA SER A 33 -10.73 -12.44 9.18
C SER A 33 -10.07 -11.33 8.37
N TRP A 34 -10.86 -10.62 7.56
CA TRP A 34 -10.35 -9.61 6.62
C TRP A 34 -11.16 -8.32 6.70
N GLN A 35 -10.46 -7.18 6.68
CA GLN A 35 -11.03 -5.85 6.49
C GLN A 35 -10.20 -5.06 5.48
N SER A 36 -10.85 -4.54 4.43
CA SER A 36 -10.24 -3.58 3.51
C SER A 36 -10.58 -2.16 3.98
N GLY A 37 -9.56 -1.33 4.20
CA GLY A 37 -9.74 0.11 4.30
C GLY A 37 -10.04 0.72 2.93
N GLU A 38 -10.78 1.83 2.94
CA GLU A 38 -11.17 2.56 1.73
C GLU A 38 -11.01 4.06 1.99
N ARG A 39 -10.16 4.73 1.21
CA ARG A 39 -9.93 6.17 1.35
C ARG A 39 -11.08 6.99 0.79
N GLY A 40 -11.82 6.44 -0.18
CA GLY A 40 -12.95 7.07 -0.85
C GLY A 40 -12.51 8.07 -1.92
N TYR A 41 -11.58 7.68 -2.80
CA TYR A 41 -11.25 8.51 -3.97
C TYR A 41 -12.36 8.46 -5.02
N GLY A 42 -13.01 7.30 -5.18
CA GLY A 42 -14.07 7.09 -6.16
C GLY A 42 -15.47 7.08 -5.56
N SER A 43 -16.28 6.14 -6.03
CA SER A 43 -17.68 5.95 -5.61
C SER A 43 -17.84 5.14 -4.32
N LEU A 44 -16.82 4.41 -3.88
CA LEU A 44 -16.88 3.61 -2.66
C LEU A 44 -16.91 4.48 -1.41
N PRO A 45 -17.70 4.11 -0.38
CA PRO A 45 -17.74 4.85 0.88
C PRO A 45 -16.42 4.69 1.63
N VAL A 46 -16.05 5.73 2.38
CA VAL A 46 -14.84 5.68 3.24
C VAL A 46 -15.00 4.57 4.27
N VAL A 47 -13.95 3.76 4.42
CA VAL A 47 -13.83 2.76 5.47
C VAL A 47 -12.52 3.00 6.20
N THR A 48 -12.61 3.47 7.44
CA THR A 48 -11.46 3.52 8.35
C THR A 48 -11.35 2.19 9.08
N PRO A 49 -10.35 1.35 8.77
CA PRO A 49 -10.26 0.04 9.37
C PRO A 49 -9.86 0.14 10.84
N GLN A 50 -10.28 -0.85 11.64
CA GLN A 50 -10.00 -0.95 13.07
C GLN A 50 -9.97 -2.43 13.48
N TRP A 51 -9.01 -2.82 14.32
CA TRP A 51 -8.98 -4.15 14.92
C TRP A 51 -10.26 -4.41 15.71
N LYS A 52 -10.91 -5.56 15.47
CA LYS A 52 -12.15 -5.93 16.17
C LYS A 52 -11.95 -6.07 17.68
N HIS A 53 -10.80 -6.59 18.08
CA HIS A 53 -10.49 -6.83 19.49
C HIS A 53 -9.44 -5.83 19.94
N LYS A 54 -9.86 -4.61 20.33
CA LYS A 54 -8.93 -3.53 20.73
C LYS A 54 -8.17 -3.81 22.03
N HIS A 55 -8.81 -4.51 22.98
CA HIS A 55 -8.31 -4.69 24.35
C HIS A 55 -8.09 -6.15 24.77
N MET A 56 -8.53 -7.11 23.95
CA MET A 56 -8.27 -8.54 24.19
C MET A 56 -7.30 -9.03 23.14
N ARG A 57 -6.40 -9.93 23.54
CA ARG A 57 -5.60 -10.71 22.57
C ARG A 57 -6.59 -11.40 21.65
N THR A 58 -6.49 -11.08 20.36
CA THR A 58 -7.14 -11.86 19.31
C THR A 58 -6.69 -13.32 19.46
N GLN A 59 -7.52 -14.25 19.01
CA GLN A 59 -7.13 -15.66 19.02
C GLN A 59 -5.92 -15.92 18.11
N GLY A 60 -5.70 -15.13 17.05
CA GLY A 60 -4.48 -15.15 16.21
C GLY A 60 -3.88 -13.75 16.02
N PRO A 61 -2.82 -13.57 15.20
CA PRO A 61 -2.09 -12.31 15.11
C PRO A 61 -2.87 -11.21 14.37
N ARG A 62 -2.49 -9.96 14.61
CA ARG A 62 -2.92 -8.79 13.84
C ARG A 62 -1.96 -8.51 12.68
N VAL A 63 -2.42 -8.78 11.47
CA VAL A 63 -1.64 -8.64 10.24
C VAL A 63 -2.07 -7.40 9.48
N LEU A 64 -1.12 -6.52 9.19
CA LEU A 64 -1.34 -5.37 8.34
C LEU A 64 -0.78 -5.62 6.94
N MET A 65 -1.59 -5.45 5.90
CA MET A 65 -1.17 -5.55 4.51
C MET A 65 -1.36 -4.21 3.81
N VAL A 66 -0.28 -3.55 3.42
CA VAL A 66 -0.36 -2.21 2.83
C VAL A 66 0.31 -2.15 1.49
N HIS A 67 -0.36 -1.48 0.55
CA HIS A 67 0.20 -1.18 -0.76
C HIS A 67 0.62 0.28 -0.82
N SER A 68 1.88 0.52 -1.16
CA SER A 68 2.38 1.85 -1.53
C SER A 68 2.05 2.90 -0.46
N PHE A 69 1.33 3.96 -0.84
CA PHE A 69 0.91 5.04 0.05
C PHE A 69 -0.09 4.61 1.14
N GLY A 70 -0.70 3.43 1.05
CA GLY A 70 -1.69 2.92 2.01
C GLY A 70 -1.19 2.89 3.45
N LEU A 71 0.13 2.72 3.65
CA LEU A 71 0.78 2.82 4.95
C LEU A 71 0.47 4.14 5.69
N TYR A 72 0.33 5.25 4.95
CA TYR A 72 0.08 6.58 5.50
C TYR A 72 -1.39 6.95 5.64
N LEU A 73 -2.29 6.07 5.21
CA LEU A 73 -3.74 6.29 5.29
C LEU A 73 -4.37 5.64 6.54
N LEU A 74 -3.60 4.83 7.25
CA LEU A 74 -4.05 4.09 8.42
C LEU A 74 -4.01 4.93 9.70
N PRO A 75 -4.96 4.71 10.63
CA PRO A 75 -4.86 5.28 11.97
C PRO A 75 -3.61 4.79 12.70
N THR A 76 -2.96 5.67 13.46
CA THR A 76 -1.82 5.33 14.33
C THR A 76 -2.12 4.16 15.28
N THR A 77 -3.35 4.06 15.79
CA THR A 77 -3.77 2.96 16.67
C THR A 77 -3.80 1.61 15.95
N VAL A 78 -4.08 1.59 14.64
CA VAL A 78 -4.05 0.37 13.83
C VAL A 78 -2.60 -0.06 13.63
N LEU A 79 -1.73 0.87 13.22
CA LEU A 79 -0.31 0.64 13.02
C LEU A 79 0.37 0.10 14.29
N ALA A 80 0.17 0.78 15.43
CA ALA A 80 0.85 0.46 16.69
C ALA A 80 0.47 -0.91 17.27
N SER A 81 -0.65 -1.48 16.82
CA SER A 81 -1.17 -2.76 17.29
C SER A 81 -0.89 -3.92 16.33
N ALA A 82 -0.24 -3.67 15.19
CA ALA A 82 0.09 -4.71 14.22
C ALA A 82 1.27 -5.56 14.72
N GLU A 83 1.13 -6.88 14.64
CA GLU A 83 2.15 -7.86 15.04
C GLU A 83 2.92 -8.38 13.82
N ILE A 84 2.28 -8.36 12.66
CA ILE A 84 2.88 -8.74 11.38
C ILE A 84 2.52 -7.66 10.36
N ILE A 85 3.48 -7.24 9.55
CA ILE A 85 3.28 -6.22 8.51
C ILE A 85 3.80 -6.76 7.17
N VAL A 86 2.98 -6.64 6.13
CA VAL A 86 3.31 -6.91 4.75
C VAL A 86 3.30 -5.58 3.97
N LEU A 87 4.48 -5.13 3.57
CA LEU A 87 4.71 -3.91 2.81
C LEU A 87 4.84 -4.25 1.33
N LEU A 88 3.85 -3.87 0.52
CA LEU A 88 3.82 -4.12 -0.92
C LEU A 88 4.18 -2.82 -1.66
N ASN A 89 5.34 -2.78 -2.32
CA ASN A 89 5.89 -1.59 -2.99
C ASN A 89 5.73 -0.30 -2.17
N SER A 90 5.96 -0.40 -0.86
CA SER A 90 5.82 0.72 0.08
C SER A 90 7.10 1.55 0.15
N PHE A 91 7.07 2.63 0.91
CA PHE A 91 8.22 3.52 1.12
C PHE A 91 8.10 4.23 2.46
N ASN A 92 9.23 4.57 3.08
CA ASN A 92 9.31 5.46 4.24
C ASN A 92 9.63 6.92 3.82
N ARG A 93 9.96 7.12 2.54
CA ARG A 93 10.24 8.40 1.89
C ARG A 93 9.91 8.27 0.41
N PHE A 94 9.04 9.09 -0.14
CA PHE A 94 8.69 8.97 -1.56
C PHE A 94 9.66 9.71 -2.48
N ILE A 95 10.07 10.92 -2.07
CA ILE A 95 11.04 11.73 -2.82
C ILE A 95 12.44 11.45 -2.25
N PRO A 96 13.35 10.78 -2.99
CA PRO A 96 14.68 10.44 -2.51
C PRO A 96 15.55 11.68 -2.41
N SER A 97 16.51 11.69 -1.47
CA SER A 97 17.46 12.79 -1.27
C SER A 97 18.65 12.75 -2.26
N CYS A 98 18.41 12.31 -3.50
CA CYS A 98 19.45 12.17 -4.53
C CYS A 98 19.08 12.99 -5.78
N ASN A 99 19.88 12.90 -6.85
CA ASN A 99 19.68 13.66 -8.09
C ASN A 99 18.30 13.42 -8.76
N TYR A 100 17.53 12.43 -8.32
CA TYR A 100 16.17 12.15 -8.77
C TYR A 100 15.08 12.98 -8.07
N GLN A 101 15.44 13.74 -7.03
CA GLN A 101 14.54 14.55 -6.20
C GLN A 101 13.70 15.51 -7.04
N HIS A 102 14.36 16.41 -7.77
CA HIS A 102 13.69 17.48 -8.51
C HIS A 102 12.74 16.96 -9.59
N LEU A 103 13.06 15.82 -10.20
CA LEU A 103 12.19 15.18 -11.19
C LEU A 103 10.87 14.73 -10.55
N LEU A 104 10.93 14.06 -9.38
CA LEU A 104 9.75 13.58 -8.67
C LEU A 104 8.94 14.74 -8.06
N GLU A 105 9.61 15.76 -7.51
CA GLU A 105 8.95 17.00 -7.05
C GLU A 105 8.16 17.67 -8.17
N ARG A 106 8.78 17.83 -9.35
CA ARG A 106 8.10 18.38 -10.53
C ARG A 106 6.94 17.51 -10.99
N LYS A 107 7.09 16.18 -10.97
CA LYS A 107 6.02 15.24 -11.34
C LYS A 107 4.83 15.39 -10.40
N ILE A 108 5.05 15.41 -9.08
CA ILE A 108 3.99 15.59 -8.08
C ILE A 108 3.34 16.97 -8.24
N LYS A 109 4.13 18.04 -8.38
CA LYS A 109 3.60 19.40 -8.58
C LYS A 109 2.72 19.49 -9.83
N ARG A 110 3.13 18.82 -10.93
CA ARG A 110 2.31 18.72 -12.14
C ARG A 110 1.01 17.99 -11.87
N MET A 111 1.07 16.83 -11.21
CA MET A 111 -0.14 16.07 -10.85
C MET A 111 -1.11 16.91 -10.01
N ILE A 112 -0.61 17.61 -8.99
CA ILE A 112 -1.40 18.54 -8.16
C ILE A 112 -2.11 19.60 -9.02
N ASN A 113 -1.41 20.19 -9.98
CA ASN A 113 -1.96 21.21 -10.87
C ASN A 113 -2.92 20.66 -11.94
N ASP A 114 -2.97 19.35 -12.15
CA ASP A 114 -3.84 18.73 -13.15
C ASP A 114 -5.16 18.22 -12.56
N ILE A 115 -5.18 17.81 -11.29
CA ILE A 115 -6.42 17.42 -10.59
C ILE A 115 -7.34 18.64 -10.41
N ASN A 116 -8.65 18.46 -10.65
CA ASN A 116 -9.68 19.52 -10.82
C ASN A 116 -9.57 20.39 -12.08
N PHE A 117 -8.65 20.09 -13.00
CA PHE A 117 -8.49 20.82 -14.27
C PHE A 117 -8.67 19.90 -15.47
N CYS A 118 -8.60 20.46 -16.69
CA CYS A 118 -8.82 19.74 -17.94
C CYS A 118 -7.88 18.53 -18.17
N ARG A 119 -6.74 18.47 -17.46
CA ARG A 119 -5.74 17.39 -17.59
C ARG A 119 -5.88 16.27 -16.55
N GLU A 120 -6.88 16.34 -15.66
CA GLU A 120 -7.07 15.36 -14.58
C GLU A 120 -7.12 13.92 -15.11
N LYS A 121 -7.99 13.67 -16.09
CA LYS A 121 -8.22 12.34 -16.67
C LYS A 121 -6.91 11.75 -17.22
N ASP A 122 -6.21 12.51 -18.06
CA ASP A 122 -4.98 12.07 -18.70
C ASP A 122 -3.88 11.78 -17.66
N THR A 123 -3.79 12.61 -16.62
CA THR A 123 -2.82 12.42 -15.54
C THR A 123 -3.10 11.15 -14.74
N LEU A 124 -4.36 10.85 -14.42
CA LEU A 124 -4.74 9.63 -13.70
C LEU A 124 -4.57 8.37 -14.56
N ILE A 125 -4.96 8.42 -15.83
CA ILE A 125 -4.74 7.32 -16.78
C ILE A 125 -3.24 7.04 -16.94
N THR A 126 -2.44 8.09 -17.12
CA THR A 126 -0.98 7.96 -17.22
C THR A 126 -0.40 7.33 -15.96
N PHE A 127 -0.86 7.75 -14.78
CA PHE A 127 -0.42 7.15 -13.51
C PHE A 127 -0.75 5.65 -13.47
N LEU A 128 -1.98 5.25 -13.78
CA LEU A 128 -2.40 3.84 -13.76
C LEU A 128 -1.62 2.99 -14.76
N ILE A 129 -1.40 3.49 -15.98
CA ILE A 129 -0.58 2.80 -16.98
C ILE A 129 0.83 2.55 -16.43
N GLN A 130 1.47 3.58 -15.87
CA GLN A 130 2.81 3.44 -15.27
C GLN A 130 2.82 2.49 -14.08
N ALA A 131 1.75 2.45 -13.27
CA ALA A 131 1.65 1.55 -12.13
C ALA A 131 1.52 0.07 -12.54
N ASN A 132 0.92 -0.22 -13.69
CA ASN A 132 0.74 -1.59 -14.17
C ASN A 132 1.91 -2.12 -15.01
N LEU A 133 2.70 -1.24 -15.65
CA LEU A 133 3.87 -1.68 -16.42
C LEU A 133 4.81 -2.55 -15.57
N PRO A 134 5.29 -3.70 -16.10
CA PRO A 134 5.28 -4.11 -17.51
C PRO A 134 4.02 -4.87 -17.94
N SER A 135 3.11 -5.19 -17.01
CA SER A 135 1.84 -5.84 -17.33
C SER A 135 0.92 -4.87 -18.09
N SER A 136 0.00 -5.42 -18.88
CA SER A 136 -1.03 -4.61 -19.52
C SER A 136 -1.95 -4.01 -18.46
N THR A 137 -2.39 -2.78 -18.71
CA THR A 137 -3.45 -2.18 -17.90
C THR A 137 -4.78 -2.72 -18.37
N ASP A 138 -5.58 -3.25 -17.45
CA ASP A 138 -6.97 -3.58 -17.74
C ASP A 138 -7.74 -2.28 -18.00
N MET A 139 -8.20 -2.08 -19.23
CA MET A 139 -8.94 -0.88 -19.61
C MET A 139 -10.27 -0.75 -18.85
N THR A 140 -10.81 -1.83 -18.29
CA THR A 140 -11.99 -1.77 -17.42
C THR A 140 -11.69 -1.05 -16.11
N SER A 141 -10.46 -1.16 -15.57
CA SER A 141 -10.02 -0.40 -14.39
C SER A 141 -9.92 1.10 -14.65
N LEU A 142 -9.79 1.53 -15.92
CA LEU A 142 -9.79 2.94 -16.30
C LEU A 142 -11.20 3.55 -16.32
N THR A 143 -12.26 2.74 -16.43
CA THR A 143 -13.65 3.22 -16.41
C THR A 143 -14.01 3.89 -15.07
N PHE A 144 -13.31 3.53 -13.98
CA PHE A 144 -13.35 4.24 -12.70
C PHE A 144 -13.00 5.73 -12.86
N ILE A 145 -11.98 6.07 -13.64
CA ILE A 145 -11.55 7.46 -13.82
C ILE A 145 -12.60 8.27 -14.57
N GLU A 146 -13.33 7.66 -15.52
CA GLU A 146 -14.19 8.39 -16.44
C GLU A 146 -15.46 8.95 -15.80
N ASN A 147 -15.99 8.34 -14.74
CA ASN A 147 -17.29 8.75 -14.17
C ASN A 147 -17.40 8.69 -12.63
N SER A 148 -16.35 8.30 -11.89
CA SER A 148 -16.53 7.93 -10.46
C SER A 148 -15.78 8.76 -9.43
N ILE A 149 -14.86 9.65 -9.82
CA ILE A 149 -14.15 10.50 -8.84
C ILE A 149 -15.08 11.64 -8.42
N SER A 150 -15.55 11.59 -7.19
CA SER A 150 -16.40 12.62 -6.60
C SER A 150 -15.59 13.91 -6.31
N ARG A 151 -16.27 15.04 -6.06
CA ARG A 151 -15.61 16.27 -5.60
C ARG A 151 -14.78 16.02 -4.33
N LEU A 152 -15.34 15.26 -3.37
CA LEU A 152 -14.62 14.85 -2.16
C LEU A 152 -13.44 13.95 -2.51
N GLY A 153 -13.61 13.01 -3.45
CA GLY A 153 -12.52 12.16 -3.95
C GLY A 153 -11.33 12.94 -4.49
N ARG A 154 -11.59 13.99 -5.30
CA ARG A 154 -10.53 14.90 -5.80
C ARG A 154 -9.82 15.65 -4.68
N MET A 155 -10.56 16.13 -3.68
CA MET A 155 -9.96 16.78 -2.50
C MET A 155 -9.01 15.81 -1.78
N ARG A 156 -9.41 14.55 -1.61
CA ARG A 156 -8.57 13.52 -0.98
C ARG A 156 -7.34 13.19 -1.82
N LEU A 157 -7.49 13.03 -3.13
CA LEU A 157 -6.36 12.82 -4.05
C LEU A 157 -5.33 13.95 -3.90
N LEU A 158 -5.79 15.20 -3.85
CA LEU A 158 -4.93 16.37 -3.68
C LEU A 158 -4.27 16.41 -2.30
N GLU A 159 -5.03 16.23 -1.22
CA GLU A 159 -4.50 16.14 0.15
C GLU A 159 -3.37 15.11 0.22
N ASP A 160 -3.60 13.95 -0.38
CA ASP A 160 -2.70 12.81 -0.33
C ASP A 160 -1.46 13.03 -1.22
N LEU A 161 -1.56 13.74 -2.35
CA LEU A 161 -0.39 14.19 -3.13
C LEU A 161 0.47 15.19 -2.34
N HIS A 162 -0.15 16.15 -1.65
CA HIS A 162 0.57 17.10 -0.80
C HIS A 162 1.24 16.39 0.38
N LYS A 163 0.59 15.38 0.96
CA LYS A 163 1.16 14.54 2.02
C LYS A 163 2.32 13.71 1.49
N LEU A 164 2.15 13.04 0.34
CA LEU A 164 3.18 12.23 -0.33
C LEU A 164 4.47 13.02 -0.56
N ALA A 165 4.36 14.27 -1.00
CA ALA A 165 5.51 15.17 -1.21
C ALA A 165 6.32 15.45 0.07
N LYS A 166 5.72 15.26 1.25
CA LYS A 166 6.32 15.54 2.56
C LYS A 166 6.73 14.28 3.32
N VAL A 167 6.45 13.09 2.80
CA VAL A 167 6.80 11.82 3.44
C VAL A 167 8.32 11.65 3.44
N THR A 168 8.88 11.61 4.64
CA THR A 168 10.33 11.53 4.89
C THR A 168 10.74 10.48 5.91
N HIS A 169 9.76 9.89 6.61
CA HIS A 169 9.90 8.89 7.66
C HIS A 169 8.69 7.93 7.67
N LEU A 170 8.83 6.80 8.38
CA LEU A 170 7.71 5.88 8.65
C LEU A 170 6.60 6.62 9.41
N PRO A 171 5.31 6.26 9.22
CA PRO A 171 4.24 6.90 9.97
C PRO A 171 4.37 6.70 11.49
N ALA A 172 3.87 7.65 12.26
CA ALA A 172 3.80 7.52 13.70
C ALA A 172 3.02 6.26 14.11
N GLY A 173 3.58 5.52 15.08
CA GLY A 173 3.04 4.24 15.55
C GLY A 173 3.45 3.04 14.72
N PHE A 174 4.40 3.15 13.79
CA PHE A 174 4.97 1.96 13.14
C PHE A 174 5.69 1.08 14.18
N PRO A 175 5.27 -0.18 14.38
CA PRO A 175 5.76 -1.02 15.47
C PRO A 175 7.19 -1.51 15.18
N ALA A 176 8.05 -1.46 16.20
CA ALA A 176 9.45 -1.91 16.11
C ALA A 176 9.62 -3.43 16.31
N ASP A 177 8.64 -4.08 16.93
CA ASP A 177 8.70 -5.51 17.31
C ASP A 177 7.89 -6.42 16.36
N ALA A 178 7.30 -5.87 15.29
CA ALA A 178 6.49 -6.64 14.35
C ALA A 178 7.35 -7.52 13.42
N SER A 179 6.82 -8.67 13.01
CA SER A 179 7.41 -9.42 11.89
C SER A 179 7.11 -8.73 10.57
N LEU A 180 8.11 -8.56 9.71
CA LEU A 180 7.99 -7.72 8.53
C LEU A 180 8.28 -8.50 7.25
N LEU A 181 7.37 -8.44 6.30
CA LEU A 181 7.61 -8.83 4.91
C LEU A 181 7.64 -7.57 4.04
N ILE A 182 8.77 -7.31 3.40
CA ILE A 182 8.94 -6.26 2.41
C ILE A 182 8.90 -6.92 1.03
N VAL A 183 7.95 -6.54 0.19
CA VAL A 183 7.87 -6.98 -1.21
C VAL A 183 8.10 -5.78 -2.11
N ASN A 184 9.26 -5.75 -2.74
CA ASN A 184 9.63 -4.77 -3.74
C ASN A 184 9.63 -5.40 -5.13
N THR A 185 9.13 -4.68 -6.13
CA THR A 185 9.17 -5.14 -7.52
C THR A 185 10.20 -4.34 -8.30
N GLN A 186 10.95 -5.00 -9.19
CA GLN A 186 12.06 -4.37 -9.90
C GLN A 186 11.59 -3.47 -11.05
N SER A 187 10.44 -3.78 -11.66
CA SER A 187 9.89 -3.02 -12.78
C SER A 187 8.96 -1.88 -12.36
N ASP A 188 8.84 -1.59 -11.06
CA ASP A 188 8.06 -0.47 -10.52
C ASP A 188 8.50 0.89 -11.11
N ARG A 189 7.56 1.57 -11.79
CA ARG A 189 7.74 2.92 -12.37
C ARG A 189 7.25 4.06 -11.47
N ILE A 190 6.66 3.73 -10.32
CA ILE A 190 6.10 4.67 -9.35
C ILE A 190 7.10 4.89 -8.21
N VAL A 191 7.60 3.82 -7.59
CA VAL A 191 8.58 3.88 -6.49
C VAL A 191 9.98 3.59 -7.03
N ALA A 192 10.81 4.64 -7.05
CA ALA A 192 12.16 4.57 -7.61
C ALA A 192 13.07 3.58 -6.83
N ALA A 193 14.02 2.96 -7.54
CA ALA A 193 14.95 1.99 -6.94
C ALA A 193 15.70 2.51 -5.68
N PRO A 194 16.21 3.77 -5.65
CA PRO A 194 16.84 4.30 -4.43
C PRO A 194 15.89 4.36 -3.23
N VAL A 195 14.61 4.63 -3.46
CA VAL A 195 13.59 4.67 -2.40
C VAL A 195 13.38 3.28 -1.80
N LYS A 196 13.25 2.26 -2.65
CA LYS A 196 13.07 0.86 -2.23
C LYS A 196 14.27 0.36 -1.42
N LYS A 197 15.49 0.67 -1.87
CA LYS A 197 16.73 0.36 -1.14
C LYS A 197 16.75 1.03 0.23
N ASN A 198 16.49 2.34 0.27
CA ASN A 198 16.48 3.11 1.52
C ASN A 198 15.42 2.59 2.49
N LEU A 199 14.25 2.14 2.02
CA LEU A 199 13.23 1.55 2.90
C LEU A 199 13.78 0.35 3.67
N VAL A 200 14.42 -0.59 2.98
CA VAL A 200 14.99 -1.81 3.59
C VAL A 200 16.06 -1.44 4.62
N GLU A 201 16.97 -0.53 4.28
CA GLU A 201 18.03 -0.08 5.19
C GLU A 201 17.46 0.65 6.43
N ASN A 202 16.48 1.53 6.24
CA ASN A 202 15.85 2.26 7.34
C ASN A 202 15.06 1.33 8.26
N LEU A 203 14.36 0.34 7.72
CA LEU A 203 13.66 -0.66 8.54
C LEU A 203 14.64 -1.53 9.32
N ALA A 204 15.74 -1.96 8.71
CA ALA A 204 16.78 -2.68 9.43
C ALA A 204 17.36 -1.90 10.62
N ASN A 205 17.29 -0.57 10.61
CA ASN A 205 17.71 0.28 11.73
C ASN A 205 16.56 0.62 12.71
N HIS A 206 15.30 0.51 12.27
CA HIS A 206 14.12 0.82 13.08
C HIS A 206 13.64 -0.38 13.91
N MET A 207 13.72 -1.59 13.36
CA MET A 207 13.20 -2.80 14.00
C MET A 207 14.11 -3.25 15.16
N SER A 208 13.50 -3.70 16.26
CA SER A 208 14.20 -4.23 17.43
C SER A 208 14.98 -5.51 17.11
N ASP A 209 14.42 -6.35 16.23
CA ASP A 209 15.07 -7.56 15.72
C ASP A 209 15.14 -7.53 14.19
N LYS A 210 16.36 -7.54 13.64
CA LYS A 210 16.57 -7.55 12.19
C LYS A 210 16.17 -8.89 11.53
N LEU A 211 16.18 -10.00 12.27
CA LEU A 211 15.80 -11.31 11.78
C LEU A 211 14.27 -11.43 11.54
N SER A 212 13.50 -10.52 12.13
CA SER A 212 12.07 -10.40 11.88
C SER A 212 11.74 -9.89 10.46
N ILE A 213 12.73 -9.36 9.73
CA ILE A 213 12.56 -8.78 8.40
C ILE A 213 12.85 -9.82 7.31
N THR A 214 11.85 -10.09 6.48
CA THR A 214 11.98 -10.82 5.20
C THR A 214 11.85 -9.82 4.05
N HIS A 215 12.74 -9.86 3.06
CA HIS A 215 12.68 -8.99 1.88
C HIS A 215 12.64 -9.83 0.59
N TRP A 216 11.59 -9.63 -0.21
CA TRP A 216 11.45 -10.19 -1.54
C TRP A 216 11.61 -9.11 -2.60
N SER A 217 12.47 -9.39 -3.58
CA SER A 217 12.64 -8.56 -4.78
C SER A 217 12.13 -9.34 -5.98
N LEU A 218 10.99 -8.94 -6.54
CA LEU A 218 10.33 -9.64 -7.63
C LEU A 218 10.64 -8.98 -8.99
N GLU A 219 11.00 -9.79 -9.97
CA GLU A 219 11.27 -9.35 -11.34
C GLU A 219 9.99 -9.34 -12.19
N ASN A 220 9.95 -8.52 -13.24
CA ASN A 220 8.86 -8.47 -14.22
C ASN A 220 7.45 -8.16 -13.64
N ILE A 221 7.38 -7.57 -12.44
CA ILE A 221 6.14 -7.09 -11.82
C ILE A 221 6.21 -5.57 -11.67
N GLY A 222 5.11 -4.89 -11.99
CA GLY A 222 4.96 -3.45 -11.86
C GLY A 222 4.71 -2.98 -10.43
N HIS A 223 4.21 -1.75 -10.30
CA HIS A 223 3.84 -1.20 -9.00
C HIS A 223 2.62 -1.92 -8.41
N ASN A 224 1.64 -2.27 -9.25
CA ASN A 224 0.46 -3.01 -8.84
C ASN A 224 0.72 -4.52 -8.91
N LEU A 225 0.54 -5.21 -7.79
CA LEU A 225 0.91 -6.62 -7.65
C LEU A 225 -0.30 -7.54 -7.89
N HIS A 226 -0.82 -7.55 -9.11
CA HIS A 226 -2.03 -8.31 -9.50
C HIS A 226 -1.82 -9.82 -9.71
N GLN A 227 -0.63 -10.36 -9.46
CA GLN A 227 -0.32 -11.76 -9.79
C GLN A 227 -0.80 -12.74 -8.70
N THR A 228 -1.58 -13.74 -9.10
CA THR A 228 -2.22 -14.73 -8.21
C THR A 228 -1.21 -15.63 -7.47
N ASN A 229 -0.03 -15.87 -8.05
CA ASN A 229 1.04 -16.63 -7.40
C ASN A 229 1.61 -15.93 -6.16
N LEU A 230 1.67 -14.58 -6.16
CA LEU A 230 2.20 -13.82 -5.03
C LEU A 230 1.32 -13.95 -3.78
N LEU A 231 0.01 -13.96 -3.97
CA LEU A 231 -0.96 -14.17 -2.90
C LEU A 231 -0.65 -15.46 -2.13
N GLN A 232 -0.50 -16.58 -2.83
CA GLN A 232 -0.21 -17.87 -2.20
C GLN A 232 1.11 -17.82 -1.41
N CYS A 233 2.16 -17.23 -2.00
CA CYS A 233 3.45 -17.10 -1.33
C CYS A 233 3.36 -16.26 -0.04
N ILE A 234 2.65 -15.13 -0.07
CA ILE A 234 2.47 -14.28 1.10
C ILE A 234 1.71 -15.04 2.21
N PHE A 235 0.64 -15.74 1.87
CA PHE A 235 -0.10 -16.51 2.88
C PHE A 235 0.69 -17.69 3.45
N ASN A 236 1.50 -18.38 2.63
CA ASN A 236 2.43 -19.38 3.14
C ASN A 236 3.47 -18.76 4.09
N TRP A 237 3.97 -17.56 3.78
CA TRP A 237 4.87 -16.83 4.67
C TRP A 237 4.16 -16.44 5.98
N LEU A 238 2.90 -15.99 5.92
CA LEU A 238 2.11 -15.69 7.12
C LEU A 238 1.92 -16.92 8.00
N GLU A 239 1.66 -18.08 7.41
CA GLU A 239 1.53 -19.36 8.14
C GLU A 239 2.81 -19.78 8.87
N ILE A 240 3.99 -19.40 8.37
CA ILE A 240 5.30 -19.64 9.04
C ILE A 240 5.51 -18.68 10.23
N LYS A 241 4.81 -17.54 10.26
CA LYS A 241 4.93 -16.52 11.31
C LYS A 241 3.89 -16.65 12.43
N LEU A 242 2.95 -17.60 12.29
CA LEU A 242 2.04 -18.04 13.35
C LEU A 242 2.76 -18.91 14.38
#